data_AF-A0A970H4D2-F1
#
_entry.id   AF-A0A970H4D2-F1
#
_cell.length_a   1.000
_cell.length_b   1.000
_cell.length_c   1.000
_cell.angle_alpha   90.00
_cell.angle_beta   90.00
_cell.angle_gamma   90.00
#
_symmetry.space_group_name_H-M   'P 1'
#
loop_
_entity.id
_entity.type
_entity.pdbx_description
1 polymer ?
#
loop_
_entity_poly.entity_id
_entity_poly.type
_entity_poly.pdbx_seq_one_letter_code
_entity_poly.pdbx_strand_id
1 'polypeptide(L)'
;MAVKWTPNLSVGVEMIDDQHKSIFEKANDLFEAGKQGKAKEVIAEMFDFLDDYTKKHFSDEEAYMIKINYPGLPQQKEAHRRFIEELAKLKEEYQESGGNIVLVIKANQFVVTWLTRHIANMDKQIGIFAKNL
;
A
#
# COMPACT_ATOMS: atom_id res chain seq x y z
N MET A 1 -9.48 -3.30 -10.73
CA MET A 1 -9.56 -2.21 -11.73
C MET A 1 -8.21 -1.53 -11.69
N ALA A 2 -7.58 -1.27 -12.83
CA ALA A 2 -6.30 -0.57 -12.83
C ALA A 2 -6.50 0.86 -12.29
N VAL A 3 -5.92 1.15 -11.12
CA VAL A 3 -5.97 2.48 -10.51
C VAL A 3 -4.55 3.01 -10.45
N LYS A 4 -4.37 4.22 -10.95
CA LYS A 4 -3.06 4.86 -11.05
C LYS A 4 -2.93 5.92 -9.98
N TRP A 5 -1.71 6.06 -9.47
CA TRP A 5 -1.32 7.26 -8.76
C TRP A 5 -1.52 8.48 -9.67
N THR A 6 -2.04 9.56 -9.11
CA THR A 6 -2.29 10.82 -9.81
C THR A 6 -1.68 11.98 -9.03
N PRO A 7 -1.33 13.12 -9.66
CA PRO A 7 -0.67 14.24 -8.97
C PRO A 7 -1.44 14.80 -7.76
N ASN A 8 -2.78 14.63 -7.73
CA ASN A 8 -3.60 14.98 -6.57
C ASN A 8 -3.35 14.09 -5.33
N LEU A 9 -2.63 12.99 -5.45
CA LEU A 9 -2.18 12.12 -4.35
C LEU A 9 -0.76 12.45 -3.91
N SER A 10 -0.12 13.48 -4.48
CA SER A 10 1.18 13.93 -3.98
C SER A 10 1.05 14.47 -2.56
N VAL A 11 1.95 14.02 -1.69
CA VAL A 11 2.15 14.56 -0.34
C VAL A 11 3.19 15.69 -0.36
N GLY A 12 4.02 15.78 -1.41
CA GLY A 12 5.06 16.80 -1.51
C GLY A 12 6.36 16.43 -0.79
N VAL A 13 6.53 15.14 -0.47
CA VAL A 13 7.77 14.53 0.01
C VAL A 13 8.15 13.48 -1.01
N GLU A 14 9.19 13.76 -1.81
CA GLU A 14 9.56 12.98 -3.01
C GLU A 14 9.70 11.48 -2.73
N MET A 15 10.43 11.13 -1.66
CA MET A 15 10.61 9.73 -1.23
C MET A 15 9.27 9.02 -1.00
N ILE A 16 8.32 9.66 -0.33
CA ILE A 16 7.00 9.08 -0.02
C ILE A 16 6.17 8.97 -1.31
N ASP A 17 6.18 10.01 -2.15
CA ASP A 17 5.46 10.01 -3.42
C ASP A 17 5.95 8.92 -4.38
N ASP A 18 7.26 8.66 -4.43
CA ASP A 18 7.83 7.60 -5.26
C ASP A 18 7.47 6.21 -4.74
N GLN A 19 7.44 6.02 -3.42
CA GLN A 19 6.98 4.77 -2.83
C GLN A 19 5.49 4.52 -3.12
N HIS A 20 4.63 5.55 -3.02
CA HIS A 20 3.22 5.43 -3.39
C HIS A 20 3.04 4.97 -4.84
N LYS A 21 3.76 5.58 -5.79
CA LYS A 21 3.69 5.19 -7.21
C LYS A 21 4.01 3.70 -7.38
N SER A 22 5.09 3.23 -6.77
CA SER A 22 5.49 1.82 -6.80
C SER A 22 4.43 0.88 -6.21
N ILE A 23 3.76 1.25 -5.11
CA ILE A 23 2.68 0.42 -4.53
C ILE A 23 1.48 0.34 -5.49
N PHE A 24 1.07 1.46 -6.09
CA PHE A 24 -0.01 1.45 -7.08
C PHE A 24 0.33 0.59 -8.30
N GLU A 25 1.56 0.69 -8.82
CA GLU A 25 2.04 -0.15 -9.91
C GLU A 25 1.97 -1.64 -9.54
N LYS A 26 2.47 -2.02 -8.36
CA LYS A 26 2.49 -3.42 -7.93
C LYS A 26 1.12 -3.99 -7.64
N ALA A 27 0.21 -3.17 -7.10
CA ALA A 27 -1.19 -3.55 -6.96
C ALA A 27 -1.84 -3.81 -8.33
N ASN A 28 -1.51 -3.01 -9.35
CA ASN A 28 -1.99 -3.23 -10.71
C ASN A 28 -1.38 -4.47 -11.36
N ASP A 29 -0.07 -4.70 -11.17
CA ASP A 29 0.61 -5.90 -11.65
C ASP A 29 -0.09 -7.16 -11.08
N LEU A 30 -0.40 -7.17 -9.77
CA LEU A 30 -1.10 -8.28 -9.12
C LEU A 30 -2.47 -8.54 -9.76
N PHE A 31 -3.23 -7.48 -10.05
CA PHE A 31 -4.53 -7.58 -10.71
C PHE A 31 -4.42 -8.15 -12.13
N GLU A 32 -3.45 -7.68 -12.92
CA GLU A 32 -3.24 -8.16 -14.28
C GLU A 32 -2.72 -9.61 -14.29
N ALA A 33 -1.87 -10.01 -13.34
CA ALA A 33 -1.41 -11.39 -13.19
C ALA A 33 -2.58 -12.33 -12.89
N GLY A 34 -3.49 -11.94 -11.99
CA GLY A 34 -4.72 -12.67 -11.75
C GLY A 34 -5.58 -12.79 -13.00
N LYS A 35 -5.83 -11.68 -13.70
CA LYS A 35 -6.65 -11.65 -14.92
C LYS A 35 -6.07 -12.53 -16.05
N GLN A 36 -4.75 -12.60 -16.15
CA GLN A 36 -4.05 -13.45 -17.12
C GLN A 36 -4.02 -14.93 -16.73
N GLY A 37 -4.57 -15.31 -15.57
CA GLY A 37 -4.54 -16.67 -15.07
C GLY A 37 -3.11 -17.17 -14.85
N LYS A 38 -2.21 -16.30 -14.36
CA LYS A 38 -0.85 -16.70 -14.00
C LYS A 38 -0.88 -17.80 -12.94
N ALA A 39 0.20 -18.58 -12.89
CA ALA A 39 0.35 -19.65 -11.90
C ALA A 39 0.20 -19.10 -10.48
N LYS A 40 -0.34 -19.92 -9.58
CA LYS A 40 -0.63 -19.56 -8.19
C LYS A 40 0.62 -19.06 -7.48
N GLU A 41 1.75 -19.69 -7.74
CA GLU A 41 3.06 -19.39 -7.16
C GLU A 41 3.50 -17.98 -7.54
N VAL A 42 3.31 -17.59 -8.80
CA VAL A 42 3.62 -16.24 -9.29
C VAL A 42 2.76 -15.20 -8.56
N ILE A 43 1.47 -15.47 -8.39
CA ILE A 43 0.58 -14.54 -7.67
C ILE A 43 0.94 -14.46 -6.18
N ALA A 44 1.33 -15.58 -5.57
CA ALA A 44 1.79 -15.62 -4.18
C ALA A 44 3.07 -14.77 -3.98
N GLU A 45 4.04 -14.87 -4.88
CA GLU A 45 5.25 -14.03 -4.86
C GLU A 45 4.91 -12.52 -4.98
N MET A 46 3.86 -12.18 -5.72
CA MET A 46 3.41 -10.79 -5.84
C MET A 46 2.72 -10.29 -4.57
N PHE A 47 2.01 -11.16 -3.85
CA PHE A 47 1.53 -10.87 -2.49
C PHE A 47 2.68 -10.65 -1.52
N ASP A 48 3.72 -11.50 -1.58
CA ASP A 48 4.93 -11.34 -0.77
C ASP A 48 5.59 -9.98 -1.02
N PHE A 49 5.76 -9.63 -2.30
CA PHE A 49 6.33 -8.34 -2.69
C PHE A 49 5.50 -7.17 -2.14
N LEU A 50 4.17 -7.21 -2.28
CA LEU A 50 3.29 -6.14 -1.78
C LEU A 50 3.38 -6.00 -0.26
N ASP A 51 3.41 -7.11 0.46
CA ASP A 51 3.53 -7.12 1.93
C ASP A 51 4.88 -6.54 2.38
N ASP A 52 5.99 -7.01 1.80
CA ASP A 52 7.34 -6.52 2.13
C ASP A 52 7.52 -5.03 1.77
N TYR A 53 7.04 -4.64 0.58
CA TYR A 53 7.20 -3.26 0.11
C TYR A 53 6.35 -2.27 0.90
N THR A 54 5.13 -2.65 1.30
CA THR A 54 4.27 -1.78 2.14
C THR A 54 4.83 -1.65 3.56
N LYS A 55 5.37 -2.72 4.16
CA LYS A 55 6.12 -2.65 5.42
C LYS A 55 7.31 -1.71 5.34
N LYS A 56 8.10 -1.79 4.26
CA LYS A 56 9.25 -0.90 4.04
C LYS A 56 8.81 0.56 3.92
N HIS A 57 7.80 0.82 3.10
CA HIS A 57 7.23 2.15 2.91
C HIS A 57 6.75 2.76 4.24
N PHE A 58 5.93 2.03 5.00
CA PHE A 58 5.44 2.50 6.30
C PHE A 58 6.58 2.76 7.29
N SER A 59 7.61 1.90 7.32
CA SER A 59 8.78 2.13 8.15
C SER A 59 9.54 3.41 7.77
N ASP A 60 9.65 3.71 6.47
CA ASP A 60 10.35 4.91 5.99
C ASP A 60 9.56 6.18 6.29
N GLU A 61 8.24 6.14 6.08
CA GLU A 61 7.34 7.23 6.40
C GLU A 61 7.34 7.51 7.91
N GLU A 62 7.23 6.49 8.75
CA GLU A 62 7.30 6.63 10.21
C GLU A 62 8.65 7.19 10.67
N ALA A 63 9.76 6.74 10.07
CA ALA A 63 11.08 7.29 10.35
C ALA A 63 11.18 8.77 9.96
N TYR A 64 10.59 9.14 8.82
CA TYR A 64 10.50 10.54 8.39
C TYR A 64 9.66 11.38 9.37
N MET A 65 8.51 10.87 9.79
CA MET A 65 7.63 11.51 10.77
C MET A 65 8.32 11.71 12.13
N ILE A 66 9.10 10.73 12.59
CA ILE A 66 9.93 10.85 13.81
C ILE A 66 10.96 11.98 13.63
N LYS A 67 11.68 12.00 12.51
CA LYS A 67 12.71 13.01 12.23
C LYS A 67 12.17 14.44 12.28
N ILE A 68 10.93 14.64 11.85
CA ILE A 68 10.30 15.96 11.84
C ILE A 68 9.44 16.25 13.09
N ASN A 69 9.39 15.34 14.07
CA ASN A 69 8.53 15.43 15.25
C ASN A 69 7.04 15.61 14.91
N TYR A 70 6.56 14.86 13.90
CA TYR A 70 5.18 14.93 13.47
C TYR A 70 4.22 14.39 14.54
N PRO A 71 3.22 15.17 15.00
CA PRO A 71 2.36 14.81 16.14
C PRO A 71 1.38 13.67 15.86
N GLY A 72 1.04 13.41 14.59
CA GLY A 72 0.08 12.36 14.18
C GLY A 72 0.69 10.96 14.04
N LEU A 73 1.95 10.75 14.44
CA LEU A 73 2.64 9.46 14.33
C LEU A 73 1.89 8.28 14.96
N PRO A 74 1.29 8.40 16.17
CA PRO A 74 0.59 7.27 16.78
C PRO A 74 -0.60 6.78 15.94
N GLN A 75 -1.38 7.70 15.35
CA GLN A 75 -2.53 7.37 14.52
C GLN A 75 -2.12 6.75 13.19
N GLN A 76 -1.02 7.23 12.61
CA GLN A 76 -0.45 6.69 11.38
C GLN A 76 0.01 5.24 11.56
N LYS A 77 0.80 4.96 12.61
CA LYS A 77 1.27 3.62 12.95
C LYS A 77 0.14 2.61 13.11
N GLU A 78 -0.95 3.02 13.74
CA GLU A 78 -2.11 2.15 13.93
C GLU A 78 -2.82 1.86 12.60
N ALA A 79 -2.90 2.84 11.68
CA ALA A 79 -3.43 2.62 10.35
C ALA A 79 -2.54 1.65 9.54
N HIS A 80 -1.22 1.84 9.58
CA HIS A 80 -0.23 0.97 8.93
C HIS A 80 -0.33 -0.48 9.42
N ARG A 81 -0.38 -0.68 10.75
CA ARG A 81 -0.52 -2.00 11.38
C ARG A 81 -1.75 -2.74 10.86
N ARG A 82 -2.91 -2.07 10.84
CA ARG A 82 -4.16 -2.66 10.34
C ARG A 82 -4.08 -3.02 8.86
N PHE A 83 -3.42 -2.21 8.05
CA PHE A 83 -3.23 -2.52 6.64
C PHE A 83 -2.43 -3.80 6.45
N ILE A 84 -1.30 -3.94 7.15
CA ILE A 84 -0.44 -5.12 7.08
C ILE A 84 -1.22 -6.37 7.49
N GLU A 85 -1.99 -6.30 8.58
CA GLU A 85 -2.80 -7.42 9.07
C GLU A 85 -3.86 -7.88 8.05
N GLU A 86 -4.57 -6.94 7.44
CA GLU A 86 -5.59 -7.26 6.43
C GLU A 86 -4.96 -7.82 5.14
N LEU A 87 -3.81 -7.28 4.70
CA LEU A 87 -3.11 -7.80 3.53
C LEU A 87 -2.58 -9.22 3.77
N ALA A 88 -2.02 -9.49 4.94
CA ALA A 88 -1.56 -10.82 5.34
C ALA A 88 -2.71 -11.84 5.34
N LYS A 89 -3.87 -11.44 5.87
CA LYS A 89 -5.08 -12.28 5.86
C LYS A 89 -5.55 -12.61 4.44
N LEU A 90 -5.56 -11.63 3.53
CA LEU A 90 -5.94 -11.87 2.12
C LEU A 90 -4.99 -12.83 1.41
N LYS A 91 -3.69 -12.73 1.71
CA LYS A 91 -2.67 -13.65 1.21
C LYS A 91 -2.88 -15.08 1.72
N GLU A 92 -3.16 -15.24 3.02
CA GLU A 92 -3.47 -16.55 3.63
C GLU A 92 -4.72 -17.17 3.00
N GLU A 93 -5.82 -16.41 2.92
CA GLU A 93 -7.06 -16.83 2.22
C GLU A 93 -6.76 -17.30 0.78
N TYR A 94 -5.89 -16.57 0.07
CA TYR A 94 -5.52 -16.90 -1.32
C TYR A 94 -4.77 -18.24 -1.40
N GLN A 95 -3.83 -18.48 -0.49
CA GLN A 95 -3.06 -19.71 -0.43
C GLN A 95 -3.94 -20.92 -0.10
N GLU A 96 -4.82 -20.80 0.89
CA GLU A 96 -5.74 -21.86 1.32
C GLU A 96 -6.77 -22.22 0.24
N SER A 97 -7.25 -21.21 -0.50
CA SER A 97 -8.25 -21.40 -1.56
C SER A 97 -7.74 -22.13 -2.80
N GLY A 98 -6.43 -22.41 -2.89
CA GLY A 98 -5.83 -23.00 -4.09
C GLY A 98 -5.64 -22.01 -5.24
N GLY A 99 -5.69 -20.71 -4.97
CA GLY A 99 -5.45 -19.66 -5.98
C GLY A 99 -6.71 -19.00 -6.53
N ASN A 100 -7.74 -18.79 -5.70
CA ASN A 100 -9.00 -18.19 -6.13
C ASN A 100 -8.81 -16.75 -6.62
N ILE A 101 -9.14 -16.51 -7.89
CA ILE A 101 -9.05 -15.20 -8.55
C ILE A 101 -9.84 -14.09 -7.84
N VAL A 102 -10.96 -14.43 -7.18
CA VAL A 102 -11.78 -13.48 -6.44
C VAL A 102 -10.97 -12.81 -5.32
N LEU A 103 -10.03 -13.54 -4.71
CA LEU A 103 -9.18 -13.00 -3.65
C LEU A 103 -8.11 -12.06 -4.18
N VAL A 104 -7.61 -12.29 -5.40
CA VAL A 104 -6.71 -11.35 -6.09
C VAL A 104 -7.42 -10.03 -6.38
N ILE A 105 -8.67 -10.09 -6.84
CA ILE A 105 -9.50 -8.90 -7.09
C ILE A 105 -9.78 -8.16 -5.78
N LYS A 106 -10.15 -8.88 -4.72
CA LYS A 106 -10.38 -8.34 -3.37
C LYS A 106 -9.12 -7.66 -2.82
N ALA A 107 -7.94 -8.28 -2.98
CA ALA A 107 -6.67 -7.71 -2.58
C ALA A 107 -6.32 -6.43 -3.35
N ASN A 108 -6.41 -6.45 -4.69
CA ASN A 108 -6.18 -5.25 -5.50
C ASN A 108 -7.12 -4.11 -5.07
N GLN A 109 -8.42 -4.39 -4.92
CA GLN A 109 -9.39 -3.39 -4.52
C GLN A 109 -9.12 -2.85 -3.10
N PHE A 110 -8.76 -3.73 -2.16
CA PHE A 110 -8.39 -3.35 -0.81
C PHE A 110 -7.19 -2.40 -0.81
N VAL A 111 -6.07 -2.81 -1.43
CA VAL A 111 -4.82 -2.02 -1.47
C VAL A 111 -5.09 -0.65 -2.07
N VAL A 112 -5.70 -0.60 -3.25
CA VAL A 112 -5.98 0.65 -3.97
C VAL A 112 -6.91 1.57 -3.17
N THR A 113 -8.01 1.03 -2.62
CA THR A 113 -9.00 1.83 -1.90
C THR A 113 -8.43 2.37 -0.60
N TRP A 114 -7.72 1.52 0.14
CA TRP A 114 -7.09 1.91 1.39
C TRP A 114 -6.01 2.96 1.13
N LEU A 115 -5.09 2.71 0.19
CA LEU A 115 -3.97 3.61 -0.09
C LEU A 115 -4.46 4.99 -0.57
N THR A 116 -5.45 5.02 -1.48
CA THR A 116 -6.03 6.29 -1.95
C THR A 116 -6.62 7.11 -0.80
N ARG A 117 -7.34 6.45 0.13
CA ARG A 117 -7.95 7.12 1.29
C ARG A 117 -6.90 7.53 2.32
N HIS A 118 -5.90 6.68 2.55
CA HIS A 118 -4.83 6.93 3.50
C HIS A 118 -4.02 8.15 3.09
N ILE A 119 -3.52 8.16 1.85
CA ILE A 119 -2.79 9.29 1.27
C ILE A 119 -3.59 10.59 1.38
N ALA A 120 -4.86 10.56 0.94
CA ALA A 120 -5.68 11.75 0.87
C ALA A 120 -5.97 12.38 2.25
N ASN A 121 -6.11 11.55 3.29
CA ASN A 121 -6.58 12.00 4.60
C ASN A 121 -5.48 12.06 5.66
N MET A 122 -4.39 11.31 5.50
CA MET A 122 -3.33 11.14 6.50
C MET A 122 -1.98 11.62 5.95
N ASP A 123 -1.46 11.00 4.89
CA ASP A 123 -0.07 11.21 4.45
C ASP A 123 0.14 12.64 3.91
N LYS A 124 -0.89 13.21 3.28
CA LYS A 124 -0.90 14.63 2.90
C LYS A 124 -0.67 15.58 4.07
N GLN A 125 -1.13 15.24 5.28
CA GLN A 125 -0.93 16.07 6.46
C GLN A 125 0.54 16.10 6.88
N ILE A 126 1.29 15.01 6.64
CA ILE A 126 2.74 14.95 6.85
C ILE A 126 3.43 15.98 5.94
N GLY A 127 3.06 16.02 4.67
CA GLY A 127 3.57 16.98 3.71
C GLY A 127 3.24 18.43 4.04
N ILE A 128 2.00 18.70 4.46
CA ILE A 128 1.56 20.03 4.92
C ILE A 128 2.39 20.45 6.15
N PHE A 129 2.57 19.56 7.11
CA PHE A 129 3.38 19.84 8.30
C PHE A 129 4.84 20.11 7.93
N ALA A 130 5.44 19.26 7.07
CA ALA A 130 6.83 19.40 6.64
C ALA A 130 7.13 20.72 5.91
N LYS A 131 6.17 21.28 5.18
CA LYS A 131 6.31 22.60 4.51
C LYS A 131 6.37 23.78 5.49
N ASN A 132 5.92 23.58 6.72
CA ASN A 132 5.84 24.62 7.75
C ASN A 132 6.95 24.49 8.81
N LEU A 133 7.93 23.61 8.59
CA LEU A 133 9.15 23.47 9.40
C LEU A 133 10.23 24.44 8.93
#